data_AF-F0Q6I9-F1
#
_entry.id   AF-F0Q6I9-F1
#
_cell.length_a   1.000
_cell.length_b   1.000
_cell.length_c   1.000
_cell.angle_alpha   90.00
_cell.angle_beta   90.00
_cell.angle_gamma   90.00
#
_symmetry.space_group_name_H-M   'P 1'
#
loop_
_entity.id
_entity.type
_entity.pdbx_description
1 polymer ?
#
loop_
_entity_poly.entity_id
_entity_poly.type
_entity_poly.pdbx_seq_one_letter_code
_entity_poly.pdbx_strand_id
1 'polypeptide(L)' 'MNEIFDLLLLLVLHWRIGVAVLAALITAVFLAATLHWFTGWYGILLVLLGLAGGMMWEAEWKRSSPR' A
#
# COMPACT_ATOMS: atom_id res chain seq x y z
N MET A 1 13.50 11.40 14.69
CA MET A 1 13.73 12.20 13.44
C MET A 1 14.38 11.40 12.30
N ASN A 2 14.37 10.06 12.32
CA ASN A 2 14.78 9.21 11.17
C ASN A 2 13.65 8.31 10.66
N GLU A 3 12.48 8.31 11.30
CA GLU A 3 11.40 7.35 11.04
C GLU A 3 10.84 7.46 9.62
N ILE A 4 10.70 8.68 9.08
CA ILE A 4 10.26 8.90 7.70
C ILE A 4 11.30 8.38 6.70
N PHE A 5 12.59 8.52 7.02
CA PHE A 5 13.69 8.02 6.20
C PHE A 5 13.76 6.50 6.22
N ASP A 6 13.58 5.87 7.38
CA ASP A 6 13.46 4.41 7.51
C ASP A 6 12.22 3.89 6.76
N LEU A 7 11.10 4.62 6.83
CA LEU A 7 9.89 4.27 6.10
C LEU A 7 10.12 4.36 4.59
N LEU A 8 10.80 5.40 4.11
CA LEU A 8 11.20 5.55 2.71
C LEU A 8 12.19 4.47 2.27
N LEU A 9 13.16 4.11 3.10
CA LEU A 9 14.12 3.03 2.81
C LEU A 9 13.43 1.67 2.74
N LEU A 10 12.52 1.37 3.67
CA LEU A 10 11.69 0.16 3.63
C LEU A 10 10.79 0.14 2.40
N LEU A 11 10.24 1.30 2.00
CA LEU A 11 9.44 1.47 0.81
C LEU A 11 10.26 1.23 -0.47
N VAL A 12 11.51 1.68 -0.52
CA VAL A 12 12.43 1.43 -1.65
C VAL A 12 12.85 -0.05 -1.69
N LEU A 13 13.13 -0.66 -0.55
CA LEU A 13 13.53 -2.07 -0.47
C LEU A 13 12.39 -3.02 -0.90
N HIS A 14 11.14 -2.68 -0.57
CA HIS A 14 9.94 -3.41 -0.93
C HIS A 14 9.04 -2.57 -1.84
N TRP A 15 9.62 -2.07 -2.93
CA TRP A 15 8.96 -1.12 -3.82
C TRP A 15 7.57 -1.59 -4.30
N ARG A 16 7.34 -2.90 -4.41
CA ARG A 16 6.04 -3.51 -4.77
C ARG A 16 4.97 -3.27 -3.73
N ILE A 17 5.32 -3.46 -2.45
CA ILE A 17 4.44 -3.16 -1.32
C ILE A 17 4.17 -1.66 -1.30
N GLY A 18 5.20 -0.85 -1.52
CA GLY A 18 5.06 0.60 -1.57
C GLY A 18 4.11 1.09 -2.66
N VAL A 19 4.22 0.55 -3.88
CA VAL A 19 3.34 0.89 -5.01
C VAL A 19 1.89 0.49 -4.71
N ALA A 20 1.66 -0.71 -4.14
CA ALA A 20 0.31 -1.15 -3.82
C ALA A 20 -0.35 -0.28 -2.73
N VAL A 21 0.41 0.14 -1.72
CA VAL A 21 -0.05 1.06 -0.67
C VAL A 21 -0.31 2.47 -1.23
N LEU A 22 0.58 2.99 -2.08
CA LEU A 22 0.39 4.28 -2.75
C LEU A 22 -0.86 4.29 -3.62
N ALA A 23 -1.07 3.23 -4.41
CA ALA A 23 -2.27 3.07 -5.22
C ALA A 23 -3.53 3.07 -4.35
N ALA A 24 -3.55 2.31 -3.26
CA ALA A 24 -4.67 2.29 -2.32
C ALA A 24 -4.91 3.65 -1.66
N LEU A 25 -3.85 4.40 -1.34
CA LEU A 25 -3.97 5.74 -0.77
C LEU A 25 -4.59 6.72 -1.77
N ILE A 26 -4.14 6.71 -3.02
CA ILE A 26 -4.71 7.54 -4.10
C ILE A 26 -6.18 7.20 -4.31
N THR A 27 -6.52 5.90 -4.36
CA THR A 27 -7.91 5.45 -4.47
C THR A 27 -8.75 5.91 -3.28
N ALA A 28 -8.23 5.83 -2.05
CA ALA A 28 -8.93 6.29 -0.85
C ALA A 28 -9.19 7.80 -0.87
N VAL A 29 -8.21 8.62 -1.30
CA VAL A 29 -8.38 10.06 -1.46
C VAL A 29 -9.42 10.38 -2.53
N PHE A 30 -9.39 9.67 -3.66
CA PHE A 30 -10.35 9.86 -4.74
C PHE A 30 -11.78 9.47 -4.32
N LEU A 31 -11.94 8.35 -3.60
CA LEU A 31 -13.24 7.94 -3.05
C LEU A 31 -13.74 8.93 -2.00
N ALA A 32 -12.88 9.45 -1.13
CA ALA A 32 -13.24 10.47 -0.16
C ALA A 32 -13.72 11.77 -0.83
N ALA A 33 -13.14 12.14 -1.97
CA ALA A 33 -13.53 13.32 -2.74
C ALA A 33 -14.82 13.13 -3.54
N THR A 34 -15.16 11.90 -3.93
CA THR A 34 -16.30 11.60 -4.82
C THR A 34 -17.54 11.10 -4.09
N LEU A 35 -17.38 10.45 -2.93
CA LEU A 35 -18.47 9.83 -2.19
C LEU A 35 -18.64 10.48 -0.82
N HIS A 36 -19.74 11.22 -0.63
CA HIS A 36 -20.05 11.92 0.63
C HIS A 36 -20.22 11.01 1.87
N TRP A 37 -20.46 9.72 1.66
CA TRP A 37 -20.63 8.70 2.70
C TRP A 37 -19.34 7.92 2.97
N PHE A 38 -18.25 8.23 2.27
CA PHE A 38 -16.95 7.61 2.48
C PHE A 38 -16.35 8.13 3.79
N THR A 39 -16.48 7.32 4.82
CA THR A 39 -15.93 7.57 6.15
C THR A 39 -14.47 7.13 6.26
N GLY A 40 -13.77 7.64 7.29
CA GLY A 40 -12.37 7.29 7.56
C GLY A 40 -12.09 5.78 7.69
N TRP A 41 -13.07 4.97 8.14
CA TRP A 41 -12.90 3.52 8.24
C TRP A 41 -12.73 2.83 6.89
N TYR A 42 -13.41 3.30 5.85
CA TYR A 42 -13.25 2.74 4.50
C TYR A 42 -11.87 3.05 3.94
N GLY A 43 -11.33 4.24 4.22
CA GLY A 43 -9.95 4.60 3.87
C GLY A 43 -8.93 3.70 4.56
N ILE A 44 -9.10 3.43 5.86
CA ILE A 44 -8.22 2.53 6.61
C ILE A 44 -8.26 1.11 6.03
N LEU A 45 -9.45 0.58 5.76
CA LEU A 45 -9.62 -0.74 5.13
C LEU A 45 -8.97 -0.81 3.75
N LEU A 46 -9.08 0.24 2.93
CA LEU A 46 -8.44 0.32 1.62
C LEU A 46 -6.91 0.27 1.72
N VAL A 47 -6.32 1.02 2.65
CA VAL A 47 -4.88 1.00 2.88
C VAL A 47 -4.41 -0.37 3.34
N LEU A 48 -5.16 -1.04 4.23
CA LEU A 48 -4.87 -2.41 4.67
C LEU A 48 -4.98 -3.42 3.51
N LEU A 49 -5.96 -3.27 2.63
CA LEU A 49 -6.08 -4.08 1.41
C LEU A 49 -4.92 -3.84 0.45
N GLY A 50 -4.49 -2.59 0.26
CA GLY A 50 -3.30 -2.25 -0.52
C GLY A 50 -2.03 -2.89 0.05
N LEU A 51 -1.87 -2.86 1.37
CA LEU A 51 -0.78 -3.53 2.06
C LEU A 51 -0.82 -5.05 1.83
N ALA A 52 -1.97 -5.69 2.04
CA ALA A 52 -2.16 -7.12 1.84
C ALA A 52 -1.88 -7.55 0.39
N GLY A 53 -2.41 -6.81 -0.59
CA GLY A 53 -2.14 -7.04 -2.01
C GLY A 53 -0.67 -6.87 -2.36
N GLY A 54 -0.01 -5.85 -1.80
CA GLY A 54 1.43 -5.64 -1.94
C GLY A 54 2.25 -6.82 -1.41
N MET A 55 1.91 -7.34 -0.22
CA MET A 55 2.56 -8.52 0.35
C MET A 55 2.34 -9.78 -0.49
N MET A 56 1.13 -9.99 -1.01
CA MET A 56 0.84 -11.13 -1.89
C MET A 56 1.66 -11.06 -3.19
N TRP A 57 1.78 -9.87 -3.80
CA TRP A 57 2.60 -9.67 -4.99
C TRP A 57 4.09 -9.95 -4.70
N GLU A 58 4.61 -9.41 -3.61
CA GLU A 58 5.99 -9.67 -3.17
C GLU A 58 6.23 -11.19 -2.94
N ALA A 59 5.28 -11.87 -2.30
CA ALA A 59 5.37 -13.31 -2.02
C ALA A 59 5.34 -14.17 -3.30
N GLU A 60 4.50 -13.83 -4.27
CA GLU A 60 4.40 -14.56 -5.53
C GLU A 60 5.68 -14.40 -6.38
N TRP A 61 6.30 -13.22 -6.32
CA TRP A 61 7.58 -13.01 -7.00
C TRP A 61 8.71 -13.83 -6.36
N LYS A 62 8.73 -13.92 -5.03
CA LYS A 62 9.68 -14.79 -4.32
C LYS A 62 9.47 -16.28 -4.58
N ARG A 63 8.24 -16.71 -4.90
CA ARG A 63 7.94 -18.09 -5.32
C ARG A 63 8.36 -18.40 -6.76
N SER A 64 8.27 -17.43 -7.65
CA SER A 64 8.50 -17.61 -9.09
C SER A 64 9.95 -17.37 -9.51
N SER A 65 10.80 -16.76 -8.68
CA SER A 65 12.25 -16.70 -8.91
C SER A 65 12.89 -18.02 -8.46
N PRO A 66 13.39 -18.88 -9.37
CA PRO A 66 14.20 -20.02 -8.97
C PRO A 66 15.47 -19.48 -8.31
N ARG A 67 15.82 -20.04 -7.15
CA ARG A 67 17.11 -19.76 -6.49
C ARG A 67 18.27 -20.18 -7.36
#